data_AF-A0A951BG61-F1
#
_entry.id   AF-A0A951BG61-F1
#
_cell.length_a   1.000
_cell.length_b   1.000
_cell.length_c   1.000
_cell.angle_alpha   90.00
_cell.angle_beta   90.00
_cell.angle_gamma   90.00
#
_symmetry.space_group_name_H-M   'P 1'
#
loop_
_entity.id
_entity.type
_entity.pdbx_description
1 polymer ?
#
loop_
_entity_poly.entity_id
_entity_poly.type
_entity_poly.pdbx_seq_one_letter_code
_entity_poly.pdbx_strand_id
1 'polypeptide(L)'
;MRERPVNPSQHNEDTAAELLGGRWYSTEELAKLLGVDASSIRRWRTSRPVQGPPFVKLSSRVTVYNALDVEHWLRSRRVDPGRAA
;
A
#
# COMPACT_ATOMS: atom_id res chain seq x y z
N MET A 1 -25.76 15.25 -31.58
CA MET A 1 -25.17 14.14 -30.80
C MET A 1 -23.73 14.52 -30.51
N ARG A 2 -23.43 15.12 -29.33
CA ARG A 2 -22.08 15.57 -28.97
C ARG A 2 -21.52 14.57 -27.95
N GLU A 3 -20.58 13.75 -28.38
CA GLU A 3 -19.80 12.92 -27.46
C GLU A 3 -18.94 13.84 -26.58
N ARG A 4 -19.11 13.71 -25.25
CA ARG A 4 -18.26 14.39 -24.28
C ARG A 4 -16.88 13.72 -24.32
N PRO A 5 -15.76 14.46 -24.44
CA PRO A 5 -14.44 13.87 -24.31
C PRO A 5 -14.24 13.47 -22.84
N VAL A 6 -13.89 12.20 -22.61
CA VAL A 6 -13.42 11.72 -21.30
C VAL A 6 -12.05 12.37 -21.06
N ASN A 7 -11.92 13.09 -19.94
CA ASN A 7 -10.72 13.85 -19.62
C ASN A 7 -9.75 12.95 -18.83
N PRO A 8 -8.60 12.54 -19.37
CA PRO A 8 -7.70 11.60 -18.69
C PRO A 8 -6.91 12.22 -17.52
N SER A 9 -7.11 13.51 -17.20
CA SER A 9 -6.32 14.24 -16.21
C SER A 9 -6.80 14.11 -14.75
N GLN A 10 -7.96 13.48 -14.50
CA GLN A 10 -8.55 13.44 -13.14
C GLN A 10 -7.93 12.38 -12.22
N HIS A 11 -7.30 11.33 -12.76
CA HIS A 11 -6.75 10.24 -11.95
C HIS A 11 -5.57 10.63 -11.03
N ASN A 12 -4.91 11.75 -11.31
CA ASN A 12 -3.72 12.16 -10.55
C ASN A 12 -4.06 12.95 -9.28
N GLU A 13 -5.14 13.74 -9.29
CA GLU A 13 -5.56 14.52 -8.11
C GLU A 13 -6.29 13.64 -7.10
N ASP A 14 -7.10 12.68 -7.56
CA ASP A 14 -7.78 11.71 -6.69
C ASP A 14 -6.77 10.84 -5.93
N THR A 15 -5.71 10.39 -6.61
CA THR A 15 -4.62 9.62 -5.99
C THR A 15 -3.85 10.46 -4.97
N ALA A 16 -3.54 11.73 -5.28
CA ALA A 16 -2.83 12.61 -4.35
C ALA A 16 -3.68 12.92 -3.10
N ALA A 17 -4.98 13.12 -3.25
CA ALA A 17 -5.92 13.29 -2.15
C ALA A 17 -6.07 12.01 -1.32
N GLU A 18 -6.09 10.82 -1.94
CA GLU A 18 -6.07 9.53 -1.23
C GLU A 18 -4.76 9.30 -0.45
N LEU A 19 -3.62 9.69 -1.04
CA LEU A 19 -2.33 9.59 -0.38
C LEU A 19 -2.29 10.46 0.88
N LEU A 20 -2.75 11.72 0.80
CA LEU A 20 -2.69 12.66 1.93
C LEU A 20 -3.86 12.52 2.91
N GLY A 21 -5.03 12.06 2.46
CA GLY A 21 -6.24 11.84 3.26
C GLY A 21 -6.30 10.48 3.95
N GLY A 22 -5.46 9.53 3.53
CA GLY A 22 -5.37 8.20 4.14
C GLY A 22 -4.65 8.17 5.49
N ARG A 23 -4.95 7.17 6.31
CA ARG A 23 -4.19 6.90 7.54
C ARG A 23 -2.80 6.39 7.17
N TRP A 24 -1.79 6.89 7.88
CA TRP A 24 -0.40 6.44 7.73
C TRP A 24 0.01 5.59 8.93
N TYR A 25 0.79 4.55 8.67
CA TYR A 25 1.32 3.64 9.68
C TYR A 25 2.85 3.65 9.67
N SER A 26 3.44 3.71 10.86
CA SER A 26 4.85 3.34 11.06
C SER A 26 5.06 1.84 10.83
N THR A 27 6.33 1.41 10.81
CA THR A 27 6.67 -0.01 10.70
C THR A 27 6.08 -0.81 11.86
N GLU A 28 6.12 -0.25 13.06
CA GLU A 28 5.70 -0.86 14.30
C GLU A 28 4.16 -0.93 14.40
N GLU A 29 3.45 0.09 13.93
CA GLU A 29 1.98 0.06 13.85
C GLU A 29 1.49 -0.93 12.80
N LEU A 30 2.12 -0.94 11.61
CA LEU A 30 1.77 -1.90 10.57
C LEU A 30 2.02 -3.34 11.03
N ALA A 31 3.14 -3.59 11.73
CA ALA A 31 3.47 -4.88 12.30
C ALA A 31 2.37 -5.36 13.26
N LYS A 32 1.93 -4.49 14.18
CA LYS A 32 0.82 -4.78 15.10
C LYS A 32 -0.49 -5.05 14.35
N LEU A 33 -0.79 -4.25 13.33
CA LEU A 33 -2.01 -4.40 12.52
C LEU A 33 -2.04 -5.75 11.77
N LEU A 34 -0.90 -6.16 11.22
CA LEU A 34 -0.77 -7.42 10.48
C LEU A 34 -0.52 -8.64 11.39
N GLY A 35 -0.34 -8.43 12.70
CA GLY A 35 -0.02 -9.49 13.65
C GLY A 35 1.36 -10.13 13.44
N VAL A 36 2.31 -9.39 12.87
CA VAL A 36 3.70 -9.86 12.64
C VAL A 36 4.70 -9.02 13.41
N ASP A 37 5.92 -9.52 13.56
CA ASP A 37 7.01 -8.74 14.16
C ASP A 37 7.52 -7.62 13.23
N ALA A 38 7.94 -6.49 13.81
CA ALA A 38 8.47 -5.36 13.04
C ALA A 38 9.75 -5.71 12.25
N SER A 39 10.53 -6.69 12.71
CA SER A 39 11.68 -7.20 11.97
C SER A 39 11.27 -7.94 10.69
N SER A 40 10.09 -8.59 10.67
CA SER A 40 9.53 -9.22 9.46
C SER A 40 9.22 -8.17 8.41
N ILE A 41 8.58 -7.06 8.80
CA ILE A 41 8.30 -5.94 7.90
C ILE A 41 9.61 -5.33 7.37
N ARG A 42 10.63 -5.14 8.22
CA ARG A 42 11.97 -4.68 7.80
C ARG A 42 12.61 -5.64 6.78
N ARG A 43 12.53 -6.95 7.03
CA ARG A 43 13.08 -8.00 6.17
C ARG A 43 12.39 -8.03 4.80
N TRP A 44 11.08 -7.82 4.75
CA TRP A 44 10.34 -7.75 3.48
C TRP A 44 10.88 -6.63 2.60
N ARG A 45 11.17 -5.45 3.17
CA ARG A 45 11.75 -4.32 2.43
C ARG A 45 13.16 -4.59 1.88
N THR A 46 13.95 -5.44 2.55
CA THR A 46 15.32 -5.76 2.13
C THR A 46 15.42 -7.05 1.32
N SER A 47 14.33 -7.81 1.19
CA SER A 47 14.27 -9.02 0.38
C SER A 47 14.44 -8.68 -1.10
N ARG A 48 14.96 -9.63 -1.89
CA ARG A 48 15.06 -9.54 -3.35
C ARG A 48 14.33 -10.74 -3.97
N PRO A 49 13.18 -10.55 -4.64
CA PRO A 49 12.50 -9.28 -4.90
C PRO A 49 11.95 -8.62 -3.62
N VAL A 50 11.76 -7.30 -3.65
CA VAL A 50 11.18 -6.56 -2.53
C VAL A 50 9.79 -7.10 -2.25
N GLN A 51 9.52 -7.39 -0.98
CA GLN A 51 8.25 -7.91 -0.53
C GLN A 51 7.53 -6.88 0.34
N GLY A 52 6.23 -7.11 0.54
CA GLY A 52 5.41 -6.26 1.38
C GLY A 52 4.68 -5.15 0.61
N PRO A 53 3.85 -4.38 1.33
CA PRO A 53 3.14 -3.25 0.77
C PRO A 53 4.09 -2.11 0.38
N PRO A 54 3.68 -1.23 -0.57
CA PRO A 54 4.40 0.00 -0.87
C PRO A 54 4.74 0.79 0.39
N PHE A 55 5.91 1.42 0.40
CA PHE A 55 6.39 2.19 1.54
C PHE A 55 7.05 3.49 1.10
N VAL A 56 6.94 4.51 1.96
CA VAL A 56 7.59 5.80 1.76
C VAL A 56 8.68 5.98 2.80
N LYS A 57 9.90 6.28 2.34
CA LYS A 57 11.00 6.68 3.22
C LYS A 57 10.95 8.18 3.43
N LEU A 58 10.51 8.62 4.62
CA LEU A 58 10.53 10.03 5.00
C LEU A 58 11.93 10.48 5.43
N SER A 59 12.72 9.56 6.01
CA SER A 59 14.11 9.80 6.39
C SER A 59 14.92 8.50 6.40
N SER A 60 16.20 8.58 6.80
CA SER A 60 17.05 7.40 6.97
C SER A 60 16.52 6.39 8.00
N ARG A 61 15.72 6.85 8.98
CA ARG A 61 15.17 6.01 10.06
C ARG A 61 13.65 5.87 10.04
N VAL A 62 12.96 6.76 9.33
CA VAL A 62 11.49 6.80 9.33
C VAL A 62 10.97 6.27 7.99
N THR A 63 10.23 5.17 8.07
CA THR A 63 9.51 4.57 6.95
C THR A 63 8.05 4.44 7.33
N VAL A 64 7.17 4.92 6.46
CA VAL A 64 5.72 4.92 6.65
C VAL A 64 5.02 4.17 5.53
N TYR A 65 3.80 3.75 5.82
CA TYR A 65 2.93 2.98 4.96
C TYR A 65 1.58 3.66 4.88
N ASN A 66 1.09 3.91 3.67
CA ASN A 66 -0.27 4.40 3.48
C ASN A 66 -1.27 3.24 3.66
N ALA A 67 -2.38 3.49 4.35
CA ALA A 67 -3.40 2.47 4.61
C ALA A 67 -3.97 1.84 3.33
N LEU A 68 -4.19 2.65 2.29
CA LEU A 68 -4.78 2.20 1.02
C LEU A 68 -3.80 1.30 0.26
N ASP A 69 -2.51 1.67 0.24
CA ASP A 69 -1.47 0.83 -0.35
C ASP A 69 -1.35 -0.52 0.34
N VAL A 70 -1.45 -0.53 1.68
CA VAL A 70 -1.46 -1.77 2.48
C VAL A 70 -2.68 -2.61 2.14
N GLU A 71 -3.87 -2.00 2.07
CA GLU A 71 -5.10 -2.71 1.72
C GLU A 71 -5.05 -3.29 0.30
N HIS A 72 -4.64 -2.49 -0.69
CA HIS A 72 -4.47 -2.93 -2.06
C HIS A 72 -3.48 -4.08 -2.17
N TRP A 73 -2.37 -4.00 -1.46
CA TRP A 73 -1.38 -5.07 -1.41
C TRP A 73 -1.96 -6.36 -0.82
N LEU A 74 -2.64 -6.29 0.33
CA LEU A 74 -3.29 -7.44 0.96
C LEU A 74 -4.33 -8.06 0.02
N ARG A 75 -5.14 -7.23 -0.64
CA ARG A 75 -6.15 -7.68 -1.60
C ARG A 75 -5.52 -8.38 -2.81
N SER A 76 -4.40 -7.85 -3.32
CA SER A 76 -3.68 -8.43 -4.45
C SER A 76 -3.09 -9.82 -4.15
N ARG A 77 -2.73 -10.08 -2.89
CA ARG A 77 -2.14 -11.36 -2.44
C ARG A 77 -3.16 -12.29 -1.79
N ARG A 78 -4.42 -11.89 -1.73
CA ARG A 78 -5.50 -12.71 -1.18
C ARG A 78 -5.62 -13.97 -2.03
N VAL A 79 -5.26 -15.10 -1.44
CA VAL A 79 -5.57 -16.42 -2.02
C VAL A 79 -7.00 -16.75 -1.61
N ASP A 80 -7.87 -16.95 -2.59
CA ASP A 80 -9.23 -17.43 -2.35
C ASP A 80 -9.23 -18.97 -2.34
N PRO A 81 -9.47 -19.62 -1.19
CA PRO A 81 -9.48 -21.08 -1.10
C PRO A 81 -10.52 -21.73 -2.02
N GLY A 82 -11.63 -21.03 -2.32
CA GLY A 82 -12.72 -21.57 -3.15
C GLY A 82 -12.46 -21.52 -4.65
N ARG A 83 -11.41 -20.82 -5.10
CA ARG A 83 -11.04 -20.68 -6.52
C ARG A 83 -9.87 -21.58 -6.94
N ALA A 84 -9.29 -22.31 -5.99
CA ALA A 84 -8.16 -23.21 -6.19
C ALA A 84 -8.56 -24.70 -6.26
N ALA A 85 -9.86 -24.99 -6.32
CA ALA A 85 -10.42 -26.34 -6.45
C ALA A 85 -10.74 -26.69 -7.91
#